data_AF-A0A093C043-F1
#
_entry.id   AF-A0A093C043-F1
#
_cell.length_a   1.000
_cell.length_b   1.000
_cell.length_c   1.000
_cell.angle_alpha   90.00
_cell.angle_beta   90.00
_cell.angle_gamma   90.00
#
_symmetry.space_group_name_H-M   'P 1'
#
loop_
_entity.id
_entity.type
_entity.pdbx_description
1 polymer ?
#
loop_
_entity_poly.entity_id
_entity_poly.type
_entity_poly.pdbx_seq_one_letter_code
_entity_poly.pdbx_strand_id
1 'polypeptide(L)'
;RFHRGDYTVEVSINDYLDIYCPHYEEPLPERMERYVLYMVNYEGHASCDHRQRGFKRWECNRPDSPNGPLKFSEKFQLFTPFSLGFEFRPGHEYYYI
;
A
#
# COMPACT_ATOMS: atom_id res chain seq x y z
N ARG A 1 7.60 -7.64 10.72
CA ARG A 1 7.83 -8.00 9.29
C ARG A 1 8.53 -6.85 8.57
N PHE A 2 8.02 -5.63 8.65
CA PHE A 2 8.61 -4.45 7.99
C PHE A 2 9.99 -3.99 8.51
N HIS A 3 10.42 -4.35 9.73
CA HIS A 3 11.68 -3.86 10.32
C HIS A 3 12.96 -4.15 9.50
N ARG A 4 12.95 -5.18 8.67
CA ARG A 4 14.11 -5.58 7.85
C ARG A 4 14.10 -4.98 6.43
N GLY A 5 12.99 -4.37 6.02
CA GLY A 5 12.85 -3.78 4.68
C GLY A 5 12.76 -4.80 3.54
N ASP A 6 12.61 -6.09 3.83
CA ASP A 6 12.59 -7.21 2.88
C ASP A 6 11.21 -7.89 2.80
N TYR A 7 10.13 -7.17 3.14
CA TYR A 7 8.81 -7.77 3.17
C TYR A 7 8.25 -7.95 1.75
N THR A 8 8.14 -9.21 1.34
CA THR A 8 7.56 -9.62 0.06
C THR A 8 6.42 -10.60 0.29
N VAL A 9 5.42 -10.57 -0.59
CA VAL A 9 4.33 -11.53 -0.63
C VAL A 9 4.20 -12.07 -2.05
N GLU A 10 4.02 -13.38 -2.19
CA GLU A 10 3.72 -14.01 -3.47
C GLU A 10 2.19 -14.05 -3.64
N VAL A 11 1.72 -13.64 -4.81
CA VAL A 11 0.30 -13.54 -5.15
C VAL A 11 0.05 -14.05 -6.57
N SER A 12 -1.16 -14.51 -6.82
CA SER A 12 -1.64 -14.90 -8.15
C SER A 12 -2.56 -13.83 -8.75
N ILE A 13 -2.78 -13.93 -10.07
CA ILE A 13 -3.80 -13.11 -10.72
C ILE A 13 -5.18 -13.43 -10.12
N ASN A 14 -5.95 -12.38 -9.86
CA ASN A 14 -7.24 -12.33 -9.16
C ASN A 14 -7.18 -12.43 -7.64
N ASP A 15 -6.00 -12.58 -7.03
CA ASP A 15 -5.85 -12.46 -5.59
C ASP A 15 -6.07 -11.00 -5.13
N TYR A 16 -6.26 -10.87 -3.82
CA TYR A 16 -6.42 -9.60 -3.14
C TYR A 16 -5.34 -9.41 -2.08
N LEU A 17 -4.73 -8.23 -2.06
CA LEU A 17 -3.91 -7.76 -0.95
C LEU A 17 -4.68 -6.71 -0.15
N ASP A 18 -5.00 -7.06 1.09
CA ASP A 18 -5.60 -6.15 2.05
C ASP A 18 -4.51 -5.50 2.91
N ILE A 19 -4.41 -4.17 2.85
CA ILE A 19 -3.50 -3.36 3.66
C ILE A 19 -4.34 -2.62 4.70
N TYR A 20 -4.05 -2.90 5.97
CA TYR A 20 -4.68 -2.25 7.10
C TYR A 20 -3.80 -1.11 7.62
N CYS A 21 -4.38 0.07 7.75
CA CYS A 21 -3.72 1.23 8.35
C CYS A 21 -3.54 1.03 9.87
N PRO A 22 -2.54 1.70 10.49
CA PRO A 22 -2.41 1.76 11.93
C PRO A 22 -3.70 2.26 12.58
N HIS A 23 -4.12 1.58 13.65
CA HIS A 23 -5.30 1.93 14.42
C HIS A 23 -4.99 1.87 15.91
N TYR A 24 -5.48 2.86 16.63
CA TYR A 24 -5.21 3.04 18.05
C TYR A 24 -6.54 3.28 18.77
N GLU A 25 -6.80 2.51 19.82
CA GLU A 25 -8.01 2.63 20.65
C GLU A 25 -7.98 3.90 21.51
N GLU A 26 -6.79 4.27 21.99
CA GLU A 26 -6.56 5.49 22.76
C GLU A 26 -5.86 6.55 21.89
N PRO A 27 -6.49 7.70 21.63
CA PRO A 27 -5.90 8.75 20.82
C PRO A 27 -4.79 9.45 21.59
N LEU A 28 -3.54 9.03 21.34
CA LEU A 28 -2.32 9.70 21.79
C LEU A 28 -1.68 10.40 20.58
N PRO A 29 -1.97 11.69 20.30
CA PRO A 29 -1.67 12.35 19.03
C PRO A 29 -0.22 12.21 18.55
N GLU A 30 0.73 12.28 19.46
CA GLU A 30 2.18 12.23 19.16
C GLU A 30 2.69 10.82 18.82
N ARG A 31 1.90 9.77 19.09
CA ARG A 31 2.30 8.37 18.87
C ARG A 31 1.52 7.69 17.75
N MET A 32 0.51 8.36 17.20
CA MET A 32 -0.33 7.79 16.15
C MET A 32 0.32 7.95 14.78
N GLU A 33 0.76 6.83 14.22
CA GLU A 33 1.36 6.78 12.90
C GLU A 33 0.35 7.13 11.81
N ARG A 34 0.82 7.90 10.83
CA ARG A 34 0.08 8.28 9.61
C ARG A 34 1.04 8.21 8.44
N TYR A 35 0.58 7.66 7.32
CA TYR A 35 1.38 7.58 6.10
C TYR A 35 0.50 7.61 4.85
N VAL A 36 1.13 7.92 3.72
CA VAL A 36 0.53 7.81 2.39
C VAL A 36 1.23 6.64 1.69
N LEU A 37 0.44 5.70 1.17
CA LEU A 37 0.95 4.54 0.47
C LEU A 37 1.16 4.89 -1.01
N TYR A 38 2.37 4.63 -1.52
CA TYR A 38 2.70 4.83 -2.92
C TYR A 38 3.06 3.51 -3.58
N MET A 39 2.65 3.35 -4.83
CA MET A 39 3.20 2.33 -5.72
C MET A 39 4.31 2.97 -6.55
N VAL A 40 5.49 2.35 -6.53
CA VAL A 40 6.71 2.88 -7.16
C VAL A 40 7.35 1.83 -8.06
N ASN A 41 8.33 2.24 -8.87
CA ASN A 41 9.21 1.31 -9.56
C ASN A 41 10.33 0.82 -8.62
N TYR A 42 11.13 -0.13 -9.10
CA TYR A 42 12.26 -0.70 -8.35
C TYR A 42 13.23 0.35 -7.79
N GLU A 43 13.60 1.35 -8.60
CA GLU A 43 14.51 2.43 -8.17
C GLU A 43 13.90 3.25 -7.03
N GLY A 44 12.62 3.65 -7.15
CA GLY A 44 11.93 4.38 -6.09
C GLY A 44 11.76 3.58 -4.81
N HIS A 45 11.61 2.26 -4.90
CA HIS A 45 11.60 1.38 -3.73
C HIS A 45 12.98 1.32 -3.06
N ALA A 46 14.05 1.15 -3.83
CA ALA A 46 15.42 1.08 -3.31
C ALA A 46 15.89 2.39 -2.65
N SER A 47 15.40 3.54 -3.12
CA SER A 47 15.75 4.87 -2.59
C SER A 47 14.72 5.46 -1.63
N CYS A 48 13.60 4.77 -1.39
CA CYS A 48 12.43 5.32 -0.69
C CYS A 48 11.95 6.68 -1.26
N ASP A 49 11.89 6.81 -2.59
CA ASP A 49 11.46 8.05 -3.27
C ASP A 49 10.25 7.82 -4.20
N HIS A 50 9.13 8.47 -3.89
CA HIS A 50 7.91 8.41 -4.68
C HIS A 50 7.76 9.58 -5.69
N ARG A 51 8.65 10.57 -5.70
CA ARG A 51 8.40 11.86 -6.40
C ARG A 51 8.52 11.77 -7.91
N GLN A 52 9.43 10.94 -8.42
CA GLN A 52 9.68 10.89 -9.86
C GLN A 52 8.72 9.96 -10.62
N ARG A 53 8.36 8.81 -10.01
CA ARG A 53 7.57 7.75 -10.67
C ARG A 53 6.60 7.02 -9.72
N GLY A 54 6.24 7.65 -8.61
CA GLY A 54 5.30 7.10 -7.65
C GLY A 54 3.86 7.50 -7.93
N PHE A 55 2.94 6.56 -7.75
CA PHE A 55 1.52 6.81 -7.78
C PHE A 55 0.95 6.62 -6.39
N LYS A 56 0.28 7.66 -5.88
CA LYS A 56 -0.44 7.59 -4.61
C LYS A 56 -1.56 6.55 -4.72
N ARG A 57 -1.54 5.53 -3.86
CA ARG A 57 -2.54 4.46 -3.81
C ARG A 57 -3.56 4.68 -2.71
N TRP A 58 -3.10 5.11 -1.53
CA TRP A 58 -3.97 5.24 -0.35
C TRP A 58 -3.43 6.23 0.67
N GLU A 59 -4.29 6.74 1.56
CA GLU A 59 -3.88 7.53 2.73
C GLU A 59 -4.36 6.87 4.03
N CYS A 60 -3.41 6.55 4.90
CA CYS A 60 -3.66 6.17 6.27
C CYS A 60 -3.67 7.42 7.16
N ASN A 61 -4.78 8.16 7.13
CA ASN A 61 -4.93 9.47 7.80
C ASN A 61 -5.92 9.48 8.97
N ARG A 62 -6.62 8.37 9.26
CA ARG A 62 -7.57 8.22 10.39
C ARG A 62 -7.18 7.08 11.34
N PRO A 63 -6.17 7.28 12.19
CA PRO A 63 -5.72 6.27 13.16
C PRO A 63 -6.75 5.98 14.27
N ASP A 64 -7.68 6.90 14.51
CA ASP A 64 -8.74 6.86 15.53
C ASP A 64 -10.13 6.53 14.94
N SER A 65 -10.15 5.92 13.75
CA SER A 65 -11.39 5.54 13.06
C SER A 65 -12.32 4.70 13.95
N PRO A 66 -13.61 5.08 14.12
CA PRO A 66 -14.52 4.39 15.04
C PRO A 66 -14.91 2.98 14.57
N ASN A 67 -14.70 2.68 13.29
CA ASN A 67 -15.02 1.39 12.67
C ASN A 67 -13.79 0.48 12.55
N GLY A 68 -12.77 0.70 13.39
CA GLY A 68 -11.50 -0.01 13.32
C GLY A 68 -10.56 0.54 12.23
N PRO A 69 -9.50 -0.21 11.89
CA PRO A 69 -8.49 0.23 10.94
C PRO A 69 -9.07 0.47 9.55
N LEU A 70 -8.65 1.56 8.91
CA LEU A 70 -8.92 1.76 7.48
C LEU A 70 -8.28 0.61 6.69
N LYS A 71 -9.00 0.09 5.69
CA LYS A 71 -8.56 -1.00 4.83
C LYS A 71 -8.50 -0.55 3.38
N PHE A 72 -7.34 -0.74 2.76
CA PHE A 72 -7.16 -0.65 1.31
C PHE A 72 -7.05 -2.06 0.74
N SER A 73 -7.74 -2.32 -0.37
CA SER A 73 -7.72 -3.62 -1.05
C SER A 73 -7.22 -3.44 -2.48
N GLU A 74 -6.11 -4.09 -2.80
CA GLU A 74 -5.58 -4.17 -4.16
C GLU A 74 -5.96 -5.52 -4.77
N LYS A 75 -6.54 -5.50 -5.97
CA LYS A 75 -6.83 -6.72 -6.74
C LYS A 75 -5.81 -6.89 -7.84
N PHE A 76 -5.14 -8.03 -7.89
CA PHE A 76 -4.14 -8.35 -8.93
C PHE A 76 -4.83 -8.80 -10.23
N GLN A 77 -5.46 -7.87 -10.94
CA GLN A 77 -6.19 -8.15 -12.18
C GLN A 77 -5.36 -7.84 -13.43
N LEU A 78 -5.56 -8.62 -14.51
CA LEU A 78 -4.91 -8.39 -15.81
C LEU A 78 -5.43 -7.14 -16.52
N PHE A 79 -6.69 -6.79 -16.29
CA PHE A 79 -7.39 -5.69 -16.94
C PHE A 79 -8.23 -4.94 -15.93
N THR A 80 -8.25 -3.61 -16.05
CA THR A 80 -9.10 -2.77 -15.21
C THR A 80 -9.97 -1.86 -16.08
N PRO A 81 -11.30 -1.80 -15.82
CA PRO A 81 -12.16 -0.86 -16.53
C PRO A 81 -12.00 0.58 -16.03
N PHE A 82 -11.21 0.81 -14.97
CA PHE A 82 -11.00 2.11 -14.38
C PHE A 82 -9.77 2.79 -14.99
N SER A 83 -9.91 4.01 -15.49
CA SER A 83 -8.84 4.73 -16.19
C SER A 83 -7.59 5.03 -15.34
N LEU A 84 -7.75 5.09 -14.01
CA LEU A 84 -6.66 5.25 -13.04
C LEU A 84 -6.38 3.95 -12.26
N GLY A 85 -6.93 2.83 -12.73
CA GLY A 85 -6.69 1.51 -12.18
C GLY A 85 -5.30 0.99 -12.53
N PHE A 86 -4.87 -0.05 -11.82
CA PHE A 86 -3.60 -0.72 -12.08
C PHE A 86 -3.86 -2.14 -12.62
N GLU A 87 -3.03 -2.54 -13.56
CA GLU A 87 -3.03 -3.85 -14.19
C GLU A 87 -1.75 -4.59 -13.83
N PHE A 88 -1.90 -5.88 -13.53
CA PHE A 88 -0.81 -6.72 -13.05
C PHE A 88 -0.55 -7.86 -14.04
N ARG A 89 0.71 -8.26 -14.17
CA ARG A 89 1.14 -9.33 -15.09
C ARG A 89 1.83 -10.44 -14.29
N PRO A 90 1.57 -11.73 -14.62
CA PRO A 90 2.32 -12.84 -14.04
C PRO A 90 3.84 -12.69 -14.24
N GLY A 91 4.62 -13.13 -13.25
CA GLY A 91 6.09 -13.11 -13.31
C GLY A 91 6.72 -11.71 -13.21
N HIS A 92 5.93 -10.69 -12.84
CA HIS A 92 6.43 -9.32 -12.61
C HIS A 92 6.39 -8.98 -11.12
N GLU A 93 7.32 -8.13 -10.70
CA GLU A 93 7.39 -7.60 -9.34
C GLU A 93 6.80 -6.19 -9.28
N TYR A 94 6.14 -5.88 -8.17
CA TYR A 94 5.46 -4.62 -7.93
C TYR A 94 5.82 -4.11 -6.53
N TYR A 95 6.12 -2.83 -6.41
CA TYR A 95 6.72 -2.27 -5.21
C TYR A 95 5.83 -1.18 -4.59
N TYR A 96 5.71 -1.24 -3.27
CA TYR A 96 4.98 -0.26 -2.47
C TYR A 96 5.92 0.31 -1.40
N ILE A 97 5.82 1.62 -1.16
CA ILE A 97 6.51 2.33 -0.06
C ILE A 97 5.54 3.22 0.71
#